data_AF-A0A6C0HW63-F1
#
_entry.id   AF-A0A6C0HW63-F1
#
_cell.length_a   1.000
_cell.length_b   1.000
_cell.length_c   1.000
_cell.angle_alpha   90.00
_cell.angle_beta   90.00
_cell.angle_gamma   90.00
#
_symmetry.space_group_name_H-M   'P 1'
#
loop_
_entity.id
_entity.type
_entity.pdbx_description
1 polymer ?
#
loop_
_entity_poly.entity_id
_entity_poly.type
_entity_poly.pdbx_seq_one_letter_code
_entity_poly.pdbx_strand_id
1 'polypeptide(L)'
;MSQTPYEQVCDFNKAFDYKVYSIHEGNPLDLYPKDAKYRYDLIHEEGIVELGTAFKNNNRVEIMDGIGDLLYVLYGACYTYNLNPDKMINCIFGSYYQFYQQTQKYEYNNDDYNEHYEYLVDSIRELKSCLLENKNMIELYAVLVKTIIKTFKFGFWLQINIDRVFNIVHSSNMSKLCKTEDEAKETVLSYENKYIIYKEACDKYGVESSEAKAVYSPYDSPYYYKSGDYWLVKNKSTGKALKSINYTPVIF
;
A
#
# COMPACT_ATOMS: atom_id res chain seq x y z
N MET A 1 12.78 -11.05 -17.87
CA MET A 1 13.06 -10.85 -16.43
C MET A 1 11.72 -10.64 -15.76
N SER A 2 11.50 -11.17 -14.56
CA SER A 2 10.31 -10.85 -13.77
C SER A 2 10.31 -9.35 -13.42
N GLN A 3 9.13 -8.74 -13.34
CA GLN A 3 8.99 -7.34 -12.95
C GLN A 3 9.54 -7.10 -11.53
N THR A 4 10.05 -5.89 -11.26
CA THR A 4 10.41 -5.47 -9.90
C THR A 4 9.16 -5.15 -9.08
N PRO A 5 9.25 -5.13 -7.74
CA PRO A 5 8.15 -4.67 -6.88
C PRO A 5 7.63 -3.26 -7.24
N TYR A 6 8.54 -2.36 -7.63
CA TYR A 6 8.15 -1.02 -8.06
C TYR A 6 7.38 -1.03 -9.38
N GLU A 7 7.80 -1.84 -10.37
CA GLU A 7 7.08 -2.00 -11.63
C GLU A 7 5.68 -2.58 -11.42
N GLN A 8 5.55 -3.58 -10.56
CA GLN A 8 4.26 -4.15 -10.15
C GLN A 8 3.32 -3.10 -9.53
N VAL A 9 3.85 -2.25 -8.64
CA VAL A 9 3.06 -1.16 -8.02
C VAL A 9 2.75 -0.04 -9.01
N CYS A 10 3.60 0.21 -9.99
CA CYS A 10 3.28 1.13 -11.09
C CYS A 10 2.08 0.62 -11.89
N ASP A 11 2.05 -0.66 -12.22
CA ASP A 11 0.93 -1.25 -12.98
C ASP A 11 -0.37 -1.23 -12.16
N PHE A 12 -0.29 -1.51 -10.86
CA PHE A 12 -1.42 -1.30 -9.94
C PHE A 12 -1.90 0.15 -9.94
N ASN A 13 -1.01 1.13 -9.75
CA ASN A 13 -1.45 2.52 -9.63
C ASN A 13 -2.04 3.04 -10.95
N LYS A 14 -1.50 2.62 -12.11
CA LYS A 14 -2.09 2.92 -13.42
C LYS A 14 -3.48 2.30 -13.56
N ALA A 15 -3.62 1.02 -13.21
CA ALA A 15 -4.90 0.34 -13.28
C ALA A 15 -5.93 1.05 -12.40
N PHE A 16 -5.55 1.44 -11.18
CA PHE A 16 -6.41 2.16 -10.24
C PHE A 16 -6.61 3.65 -10.54
N ASP A 17 -6.08 4.15 -11.66
CA ASP A 17 -6.20 5.55 -12.09
C ASP A 17 -5.67 6.54 -11.03
N TYR A 18 -4.59 6.17 -10.35
CA TYR A 18 -3.89 7.06 -9.42
C TYR A 18 -3.00 8.05 -10.17
N LYS A 19 -3.01 9.29 -9.67
CA LYS A 19 -2.22 10.40 -10.23
C LYS A 19 -0.72 10.19 -10.04
N VAL A 20 0.02 10.60 -11.06
CA VAL A 20 1.47 10.79 -11.05
C VAL A 20 1.77 12.26 -11.33
N TYR A 21 2.66 12.83 -10.54
CA TYR A 21 3.07 14.22 -10.63
C TYR A 21 4.47 14.34 -11.21
N SER A 22 4.61 15.27 -12.14
CA SER A 22 5.90 15.64 -12.71
C SER A 22 6.50 16.81 -11.96
N ILE A 23 7.81 16.77 -11.73
CA ILE A 23 8.57 17.88 -11.11
C ILE A 23 8.73 19.10 -12.03
N HIS A 24 8.35 18.97 -13.32
CA HIS A 24 8.52 20.05 -14.30
C HIS A 24 7.55 21.22 -14.13
N GLU A 25 6.43 21.01 -13.41
CA GLU A 25 5.36 22.01 -13.23
C GLU A 25 5.51 22.83 -11.93
N GLY A 26 6.58 22.57 -11.16
CA GLY A 26 6.79 23.07 -9.81
C GLY A 26 6.94 21.94 -8.81
N ASN A 27 7.13 22.26 -7.53
CA ASN A 27 7.27 21.25 -6.49
C ASN A 27 5.91 20.57 -6.21
N PRO A 28 5.72 19.27 -6.50
CA PRO A 28 4.45 18.60 -6.30
C PRO A 28 3.96 18.60 -4.85
N LEU A 29 4.87 18.67 -3.87
CA LEU A 29 4.53 18.71 -2.45
C LEU A 29 3.90 20.05 -2.04
N ASP A 30 4.18 21.12 -2.79
CA ASP A 30 3.56 22.43 -2.61
C ASP A 30 2.26 22.55 -3.40
N LEU A 31 2.22 22.01 -4.60
CA LEU A 31 1.04 22.05 -5.47
C LEU A 31 -0.09 21.14 -4.98
N TYR A 32 0.26 19.98 -4.38
CA TYR A 32 -0.68 18.94 -3.98
C TYR A 32 -0.49 18.48 -2.53
N PRO A 33 -0.60 19.38 -1.53
CA PRO A 33 -0.32 19.07 -0.13
C PRO A 33 -1.31 18.06 0.47
N LYS A 34 -2.53 17.98 -0.06
CA LYS A 34 -3.52 16.97 0.36
C LYS A 34 -3.07 15.56 -0.03
N ASP A 35 -2.46 15.39 -1.21
CA ASP A 35 -1.96 14.09 -1.66
C ASP A 35 -0.68 13.70 -0.92
N ALA A 36 0.16 14.67 -0.56
CA ALA A 36 1.31 14.45 0.33
C ALA A 36 0.87 13.96 1.71
N LYS A 37 -0.14 14.60 2.30
CA LYS A 37 -0.75 14.13 3.54
C LYS A 37 -1.33 12.73 3.39
N TYR A 38 -2.08 12.47 2.33
CA TYR A 38 -2.66 11.15 2.06
C TYR A 38 -1.59 10.05 1.95
N ARG A 39 -0.49 10.30 1.24
CA ARG A 39 0.62 9.35 1.16
C ARG A 39 1.28 9.11 2.51
N TYR A 40 1.48 10.15 3.32
CA TYR A 40 1.99 9.98 4.68
C TYR A 40 1.01 9.20 5.56
N ASP A 41 -0.29 9.51 5.51
CA ASP A 41 -1.30 8.84 6.33
C ASP A 41 -1.33 7.32 6.05
N LEU A 42 -1.23 6.91 4.77
CA LEU A 42 -1.11 5.50 4.40
C LEU A 42 0.17 4.87 4.98
N ILE A 43 1.33 5.50 4.79
CA ILE A 43 2.62 4.98 5.30
C ILE A 43 2.60 4.86 6.83
N HIS A 44 2.00 5.84 7.51
CA HIS A 44 1.85 5.84 8.95
C HIS A 44 0.93 4.71 9.44
N GLU A 45 -0.22 4.52 8.79
CA GLU A 45 -1.16 3.44 9.13
C GLU A 45 -0.47 2.07 9.02
N GLU A 46 0.04 1.74 7.83
CA GLU A 46 0.63 0.42 7.59
C GLU A 46 1.90 0.19 8.42
N GLY A 47 2.80 1.18 8.43
CA GLY A 47 4.15 1.03 8.96
C GLY A 47 4.32 1.29 10.46
N ILE A 48 3.43 2.08 11.08
CA ILE A 48 3.51 2.41 12.51
C ILE A 48 2.35 1.78 13.28
N VAL A 49 1.11 1.91 12.79
CA VAL A 49 -0.08 1.47 13.53
C VAL A 49 -0.27 -0.04 13.39
N GLU A 50 -0.43 -0.53 12.17
CA GLU A 50 -0.74 -1.94 11.90
C GLU A 50 0.48 -2.83 12.16
N LEU A 51 1.62 -2.55 11.51
CA LEU A 51 2.85 -3.30 11.74
C LEU A 51 3.33 -3.22 13.19
N GLY A 52 3.19 -2.06 13.85
CA GLY A 52 3.56 -1.91 15.27
C GLY A 52 2.67 -2.72 16.20
N THR A 53 1.37 -2.78 15.91
CA THR A 53 0.42 -3.62 16.65
C THR A 53 0.71 -5.10 16.43
N ALA A 54 0.96 -5.52 15.19
CA ALA A 54 1.33 -6.88 14.83
C ALA A 54 2.62 -7.31 15.55
N PHE A 55 3.62 -6.43 15.58
CA PHE A 55 4.90 -6.66 16.24
C PHE A 55 4.75 -6.77 17.76
N LYS A 56 4.03 -5.84 18.39
CA LYS A 56 3.72 -5.88 19.83
C LYS A 56 2.99 -7.17 20.24
N ASN A 57 2.10 -7.66 19.37
CA ASN A 57 1.31 -8.87 19.61
C ASN A 57 2.05 -10.15 19.21
N ASN A 58 3.30 -10.07 18.72
CA ASN A 58 4.07 -11.20 18.18
C ASN A 58 3.30 -12.00 17.11
N ASN A 59 2.43 -11.33 16.34
CA ASN A 59 1.61 -11.98 15.33
C ASN A 59 2.35 -12.04 14.00
N ARG A 60 3.02 -13.16 13.72
CA ARG A 60 3.86 -13.34 12.52
C ARG A 60 3.10 -13.13 11.20
N VAL A 61 1.84 -13.55 11.13
CA VAL A 61 1.03 -13.40 9.91
C VAL A 61 0.76 -11.93 9.63
N GLU A 62 0.34 -11.18 10.65
CA GLU A 62 0.07 -9.73 10.54
C GLU A 62 1.37 -8.92 10.35
N ILE A 63 2.50 -9.39 10.89
CA ILE A 63 3.82 -8.78 10.61
C ILE A 63 4.17 -8.95 9.12
N MET A 64 3.91 -10.12 8.55
CA MET A 64 4.13 -10.36 7.12
C MET A 64 3.21 -9.47 6.27
N ASP A 65 1.93 -9.34 6.64
CA ASP A 65 0.97 -8.45 5.96
C ASP A 65 1.44 -7.00 6.00
N GLY A 66 1.70 -6.48 7.20
CA GLY A 66 2.13 -5.08 7.41
C GLY A 66 3.46 -4.74 6.73
N ILE A 67 4.41 -5.69 6.63
CA ILE A 67 5.64 -5.47 5.85
C ILE A 67 5.32 -5.34 4.36
N GLY A 68 4.46 -6.23 3.83
CA GLY A 68 4.06 -6.19 2.43
C GLY A 68 3.28 -4.93 2.08
N ASP A 69 2.33 -4.53 2.92
CA ASP A 69 1.52 -3.32 2.73
C ASP A 69 2.35 -2.05 2.89
N LEU A 70 3.27 -1.98 3.87
CA LEU A 70 4.23 -0.88 3.99
C LEU A 70 5.06 -0.69 2.71
N LEU A 71 5.61 -1.78 2.15
CA LEU A 71 6.32 -1.70 0.88
C LEU A 71 5.40 -1.19 -0.24
N TYR A 72 4.16 -1.65 -0.29
CA TYR A 72 3.18 -1.24 -1.30
C TYR A 72 2.87 0.26 -1.25
N VAL A 73 2.67 0.82 -0.05
CA VAL A 73 2.38 2.26 0.12
C VAL A 73 3.62 3.13 -0.09
N LEU A 74 4.82 2.65 0.26
CA LEU A 74 6.09 3.31 -0.05
C LEU A 74 6.34 3.39 -1.56
N TYR A 75 6.20 2.28 -2.28
CA TYR A 75 6.29 2.26 -3.75
C TYR A 75 5.16 3.09 -4.39
N GLY A 76 3.98 3.14 -3.78
CA GLY A 76 2.88 4.02 -4.20
C GLY A 76 3.24 5.50 -4.08
N ALA A 77 3.93 5.91 -3.00
CA ALA A 77 4.44 7.27 -2.86
C ALA A 77 5.52 7.57 -3.92
N CYS A 78 6.45 6.65 -4.16
CA CYS A 78 7.41 6.73 -5.26
C CYS A 78 6.71 6.93 -6.63
N TYR A 79 5.67 6.15 -6.92
CA TYR A 79 4.86 6.31 -8.13
C TYR A 79 4.22 7.70 -8.22
N THR A 80 3.53 8.16 -7.17
CA THR A 80 2.83 9.47 -7.18
C THR A 80 3.76 10.62 -7.50
N TYR A 81 5.02 10.57 -7.07
CA TYR A 81 5.97 11.65 -7.30
C TYR A 81 6.94 11.37 -8.45
N ASN A 82 6.67 10.34 -9.26
CA ASN A 82 7.51 9.94 -10.39
C ASN A 82 8.99 9.69 -10.01
N LEU A 83 9.19 9.10 -8.84
CA LEU A 83 10.50 8.75 -8.28
C LEU A 83 10.71 7.24 -8.46
N ASN A 84 11.66 6.82 -9.30
CA ASN A 84 11.92 5.40 -9.54
C ASN A 84 13.02 4.88 -8.59
N PRO A 85 12.66 4.17 -7.49
CA PRO A 85 13.63 3.71 -6.49
C PRO A 85 14.65 2.70 -7.04
N ASP A 86 14.30 1.92 -8.06
CA ASP A 86 15.22 0.95 -8.66
C ASP A 86 16.45 1.63 -9.26
N LYS A 87 16.32 2.87 -9.77
CA LYS A 87 17.48 3.63 -10.24
C LYS A 87 18.49 3.87 -9.14
N MET A 88 18.04 4.32 -7.97
CA MET A 88 18.93 4.61 -6.84
C MET A 88 19.44 3.32 -6.18
N ILE A 89 18.59 2.29 -6.05
CA ILE A 89 19.01 0.98 -5.57
C ILE A 89 20.09 0.38 -6.49
N ASN A 90 19.90 0.44 -7.80
CA ASN A 90 20.90 -0.03 -8.76
C ASN A 90 22.20 0.79 -8.69
N CYS A 91 22.13 2.11 -8.45
CA CYS A 91 23.32 2.93 -8.21
C CYS A 91 24.09 2.51 -6.93
N ILE A 92 23.38 2.15 -5.86
CA ILE A 92 24.00 1.80 -4.56
C ILE A 92 24.54 0.36 -4.57
N PHE A 93 23.78 -0.59 -5.14
CA PHE A 93 24.06 -2.02 -5.01
C PHE A 93 24.47 -2.71 -6.32
N GLY A 94 24.45 -1.98 -7.45
CA GLY A 94 24.72 -2.48 -8.81
C GLY A 94 23.48 -3.03 -9.53
N SER A 95 22.59 -3.70 -8.80
CA SER A 95 21.29 -4.17 -9.31
C SER A 95 20.32 -4.48 -8.17
N TYR A 96 19.02 -4.52 -8.44
CA TYR A 96 18.00 -5.00 -7.50
C TYR A 96 18.32 -6.43 -7.00
N TYR A 97 18.79 -7.30 -7.89
CA TYR A 97 19.20 -8.66 -7.52
C TYR A 97 20.39 -8.65 -6.54
N GLN A 98 21.41 -7.82 -6.80
CA GLN A 98 22.55 -7.67 -5.89
C GLN A 98 22.17 -7.02 -4.57
N PHE A 99 21.23 -6.07 -4.57
CA PHE A 99 20.64 -5.52 -3.36
C PHE A 99 20.04 -6.64 -2.50
N TYR A 100 19.12 -7.42 -3.08
CA TYR A 100 18.45 -8.52 -2.38
C TYR A 100 19.43 -9.53 -1.77
N GLN A 101 20.41 -9.96 -2.58
CA GLN A 101 21.48 -10.88 -2.15
C GLN A 101 22.35 -10.31 -1.02
N GLN A 102 22.66 -9.01 -1.07
CA GLN A 102 23.48 -8.36 -0.04
C GLN A 102 22.70 -8.16 1.25
N THR A 103 21.44 -7.75 1.18
CA THR A 103 20.60 -7.55 2.36
C THR A 103 20.30 -8.84 3.10
N GLN A 104 20.15 -9.96 2.37
CA GLN A 104 19.96 -11.28 2.97
C GLN A 104 21.18 -11.75 3.78
N LYS A 105 22.40 -11.36 3.38
CA LYS A 105 23.65 -11.80 4.04
C LYS A 105 23.91 -11.16 5.40
N TYR A 106 23.19 -10.11 5.77
CA TYR A 106 23.30 -9.47 7.10
C TYR A 106 22.50 -10.21 8.18
N GLU A 107 22.06 -11.44 7.90
CA GLU A 107 21.48 -12.34 8.90
C GLU A 107 22.55 -12.80 9.91
N TYR A 108 22.15 -12.79 11.19
CA TYR A 108 22.87 -13.27 12.36
C TYR A 108 23.76 -12.26 13.09
N ASN A 109 23.12 -11.38 13.86
CA ASN A 109 23.60 -11.04 15.20
C ASN A 109 22.42 -11.06 16.17
N ASN A 110 22.72 -11.25 17.45
CA ASN A 110 21.80 -11.40 18.59
C ASN A 110 21.05 -10.09 18.91
N ASP A 111 20.56 -9.41 17.88
CA ASP A 111 20.08 -8.03 17.95
C ASP A 111 18.64 -7.97 18.47
N ASP A 112 18.35 -6.88 19.19
CA ASP A 112 17.00 -6.56 19.65
C ASP A 112 16.13 -6.15 18.45
N TYR A 113 15.20 -7.01 18.05
CA TYR A 113 14.26 -6.72 16.97
C TYR A 113 13.46 -5.42 17.19
N ASN A 114 13.29 -4.98 18.44
CA ASN A 114 12.65 -3.70 18.74
C ASN A 114 13.52 -2.52 18.27
N GLU A 115 14.84 -2.61 18.43
CA GLU A 115 15.77 -1.58 17.95
C GLU A 115 15.68 -1.44 16.43
N HIS A 116 15.65 -2.58 15.73
CA HIS A 116 15.49 -2.64 14.28
C HIS A 116 14.15 -2.06 13.80
N TYR A 117 13.06 -2.34 14.52
CA TYR A 117 11.76 -1.74 14.24
C TYR A 117 11.77 -0.22 14.51
N GLU A 118 12.33 0.24 15.62
CA GLU A 118 12.44 1.68 15.90
C GLU A 118 13.28 2.41 14.84
N TYR A 119 14.36 1.80 14.33
CA TYR A 119 15.10 2.37 13.21
C TYR A 119 14.25 2.52 11.94
N LEU A 120 13.32 1.60 11.68
CA LEU A 120 12.35 1.73 10.58
C LEU A 120 11.36 2.86 10.86
N VAL A 121 10.79 2.90 12.06
CA VAL A 121 9.84 3.94 12.49
C VAL A 121 10.47 5.33 12.40
N ASP A 122 11.73 5.50 12.77
CA ASP A 122 12.45 6.78 12.64
C ASP A 122 12.55 7.25 11.18
N SER A 123 12.76 6.34 10.23
CA SER A 123 12.71 6.72 8.81
C SER A 123 11.30 7.07 8.33
N ILE A 124 10.24 6.49 8.92
CA ILE A 124 8.86 6.90 8.63
C ILE A 124 8.58 8.29 9.22
N ARG A 125 9.10 8.60 10.42
CA ARG A 125 9.03 9.95 11.01
C ARG A 125 9.77 10.97 10.12
N GLU A 126 10.91 10.60 9.54
CA GLU A 126 11.64 11.44 8.58
C GLU A 126 10.84 11.68 7.28
N LEU A 127 10.09 10.66 6.80
CA LEU A 127 9.17 10.83 5.67
C LEU A 127 8.06 11.83 5.96
N LYS A 128 7.59 11.92 7.20
CA LYS A 128 6.62 12.96 7.61
C LYS A 128 7.17 14.35 7.33
N SER A 129 8.38 14.63 7.80
CA SER A 129 9.03 15.92 7.61
C SER A 129 9.26 16.19 6.12
N CYS A 130 9.63 15.17 5.34
CA CYS A 130 9.79 15.28 3.90
C CYS A 130 8.48 15.65 3.17
N LEU A 131 7.39 14.96 3.49
CA LEU A 131 6.11 15.12 2.80
C LEU A 131 5.35 16.38 3.24
N LEU A 132 5.46 16.77 4.51
CA LEU A 132 4.56 17.76 5.12
C LEU A 132 5.24 19.06 5.53
N GLU A 133 6.56 19.06 5.76
CA GLU A 133 7.26 20.18 6.39
C GLU A 133 8.31 20.80 5.46
N ASN A 134 9.43 20.10 5.22
CA ASN A 134 10.54 20.62 4.42
C ASN A 134 10.23 20.64 2.91
N LYS A 135 9.35 19.72 2.47
CA LYS A 135 8.91 19.53 1.09
C LYS A 135 10.03 19.47 0.06
N ASN A 136 11.18 18.90 0.41
CA ASN A 136 12.30 18.76 -0.51
C ASN A 136 12.20 17.44 -1.30
N MET A 137 12.06 17.51 -2.63
CA MET A 137 11.89 16.32 -3.47
C MET A 137 13.11 15.39 -3.49
N ILE A 138 14.33 15.93 -3.39
CA ILE A 138 15.57 15.12 -3.39
C ILE A 138 15.67 14.37 -2.06
N GLU A 139 15.42 15.07 -0.96
CA GLU A 139 15.40 14.48 0.38
C GLU A 139 14.30 13.43 0.49
N LEU A 140 13.08 13.73 0.05
CA LEU A 140 11.98 12.78 -0.02
C LEU A 140 12.39 11.51 -0.78
N TYR A 141 13.04 11.64 -1.93
CA TYR A 141 13.47 10.49 -2.71
C TYR A 141 14.51 9.64 -1.97
N ALA A 142 15.51 10.28 -1.36
CA ALA A 142 16.52 9.60 -0.56
C ALA A 142 15.91 8.87 0.63
N VAL A 143 15.01 9.51 1.36
CA VAL A 143 14.35 8.94 2.54
C VAL A 143 13.39 7.82 2.13
N LEU A 144 12.63 7.94 1.04
CA LEU A 144 11.77 6.85 0.53
C LEU A 144 12.58 5.58 0.24
N VAL A 145 13.69 5.70 -0.49
CA VAL A 145 14.55 4.54 -0.79
C VAL A 145 15.20 3.98 0.46
N LYS A 146 15.67 4.84 1.38
CA LYS A 146 16.20 4.44 2.68
C LYS A 146 15.16 3.64 3.47
N THR A 147 13.91 4.10 3.54
CA THR A 147 12.82 3.41 4.23
C THR A 147 12.51 2.07 3.56
N ILE A 148 12.43 2.02 2.23
CA ILE A 148 12.25 0.75 1.48
C ILE A 148 13.35 -0.25 1.86
N ILE A 149 14.63 0.15 1.77
CA ILE A 149 15.77 -0.71 2.13
C ILE A 149 15.68 -1.19 3.58
N LYS A 150 15.28 -0.31 4.51
CA LYS A 150 15.09 -0.66 5.92
C LYS A 150 13.95 -1.67 6.12
N THR A 151 12.84 -1.53 5.39
CA THR A 151 11.72 -2.49 5.44
C THR A 151 12.16 -3.88 4.94
N PHE A 152 12.94 -3.95 3.86
CA PHE A 152 13.53 -5.22 3.40
C PHE A 152 14.44 -5.84 4.47
N LYS A 153 15.36 -5.04 5.04
CA LYS A 153 16.26 -5.50 6.12
C LYS A 153 15.48 -6.01 7.34
N PHE A 154 14.44 -5.30 7.75
CA PHE A 154 13.57 -5.70 8.85
C PHE A 154 12.95 -7.07 8.62
N GLY A 155 12.41 -7.30 7.43
CA GLY A 155 11.89 -8.60 7.04
C GLY A 155 12.93 -9.72 7.04
N PHE A 156 14.14 -9.47 6.54
CA PHE A 156 15.23 -10.46 6.56
C PHE A 156 15.66 -10.80 7.99
N TRP A 157 15.77 -9.82 8.89
CA TRP A 157 16.07 -10.09 10.31
C TRP A 157 15.02 -11.00 10.96
N LEU A 158 13.76 -10.87 10.55
CA LEU A 158 12.65 -11.72 11.00
C LEU A 158 12.56 -13.06 10.24
N GLN A 159 13.52 -13.36 9.37
CA GLN A 159 13.57 -14.54 8.51
C GLN A 159 12.30 -14.69 7.66
N ILE A 160 11.80 -13.57 7.13
CA ILE A 160 10.63 -13.52 6.26
C ILE A 160 11.09 -13.48 4.81
N ASN A 161 10.49 -14.32 3.96
CA ASN A 161 10.70 -14.26 2.52
C ASN A 161 9.90 -13.08 1.93
N ILE A 162 10.56 -11.94 1.77
CA ILE A 162 9.94 -10.69 1.35
C ILE A 162 9.39 -10.76 -0.07
N ASP A 163 10.08 -11.44 -1.00
CA ASP A 163 9.59 -11.62 -2.36
C ASP A 163 8.27 -12.40 -2.37
N ARG A 164 8.17 -13.46 -1.57
CA ARG A 164 6.91 -14.22 -1.43
C ARG A 164 5.82 -13.34 -0.82
N VAL A 165 6.13 -12.63 0.27
CA VAL A 165 5.16 -11.75 0.95
C VAL A 165 4.61 -10.70 -0.01
N PHE A 166 5.51 -9.99 -0.67
CA PHE A 166 5.14 -8.92 -1.60
C PHE A 166 4.29 -9.44 -2.76
N ASN A 167 4.64 -10.59 -3.35
CA ASN A 167 3.88 -11.18 -4.45
C ASN A 167 2.46 -11.60 -4.03
N ILE A 168 2.27 -12.08 -2.79
CA ILE A 168 0.94 -12.40 -2.25
C ILE A 168 0.11 -11.12 -2.10
N VAL A 169 0.68 -10.09 -1.47
CA VAL A 169 0.01 -8.78 -1.28
C VAL A 169 -0.34 -8.15 -2.63
N HIS A 170 0.60 -8.15 -3.58
CA HIS A 170 0.36 -7.65 -4.93
C HIS A 170 -0.77 -8.41 -5.64
N SER A 171 -0.78 -9.74 -5.57
CA SER A 171 -1.83 -10.56 -6.19
C SER A 171 -3.21 -10.26 -5.58
N SER A 172 -3.30 -10.14 -4.26
CA SER A 172 -4.51 -9.71 -3.55
C SER A 172 -4.96 -8.31 -3.98
N ASN A 173 -4.03 -7.36 -4.06
CA ASN A 173 -4.29 -5.99 -4.51
C ASN A 173 -4.82 -5.93 -5.95
N MET A 174 -4.22 -6.67 -6.88
CA MET A 174 -4.69 -6.74 -8.26
C MET A 174 -6.04 -7.46 -8.41
N SER A 175 -6.36 -8.43 -7.54
CA SER A 175 -7.65 -9.14 -7.55
C SER A 175 -8.85 -8.25 -7.19
N LYS A 176 -8.60 -7.04 -6.66
CA LYS A 176 -9.66 -6.06 -6.38
C LYS A 176 -10.29 -5.50 -7.68
N LEU A 177 -9.58 -5.55 -8.80
CA LEU A 177 -10.04 -5.08 -10.11
C LEU A 177 -10.95 -6.09 -10.79
N CYS A 178 -11.93 -5.61 -11.55
CA CYS A 178 -12.75 -6.46 -12.41
C CYS A 178 -12.08 -6.62 -13.78
N LYS A 179 -12.02 -7.84 -14.31
CA LYS A 179 -11.40 -8.16 -15.62
C LYS A 179 -12.35 -7.94 -16.79
N THR A 180 -13.65 -7.98 -16.54
CA THR A 180 -14.68 -7.79 -17.56
C THR A 180 -15.69 -6.74 -17.11
N GLU A 181 -16.42 -6.17 -18.06
CA GLU A 181 -17.50 -5.22 -17.77
C GLU A 181 -18.64 -5.91 -17.00
N ASP A 182 -18.93 -7.16 -17.34
CA ASP A 182 -19.99 -7.93 -16.68
C ASP A 182 -19.65 -8.20 -15.21
N GLU A 183 -18.38 -8.56 -14.91
CA GLU A 183 -17.90 -8.67 -13.52
C GLU A 183 -18.04 -7.34 -12.76
N ALA A 184 -17.81 -6.20 -13.41
CA ALA A 184 -17.96 -4.89 -12.80
C ALA A 184 -19.44 -4.56 -12.52
N LYS A 185 -20.36 -4.90 -13.45
CA LYS A 185 -21.81 -4.79 -13.26
C LYS A 185 -22.28 -5.65 -12.09
N GLU A 186 -21.87 -6.92 -12.06
CA GLU A 186 -22.20 -7.84 -10.97
C GLU A 186 -21.64 -7.36 -9.63
N THR A 187 -20.45 -6.77 -9.62
CA THR A 187 -19.86 -6.16 -8.42
C THR A 187 -20.67 -4.97 -7.93
N VAL A 188 -21.11 -4.07 -8.82
CA VAL A 188 -22.00 -2.96 -8.44
C VAL A 188 -23.30 -3.49 -7.82
N LEU A 189 -23.96 -4.45 -8.47
CA LEU A 189 -25.18 -5.08 -7.95
C LEU A 189 -24.95 -5.73 -6.57
N SER A 190 -23.80 -6.36 -6.37
CA SER A 190 -23.42 -6.93 -5.07
C SER A 190 -23.36 -5.85 -3.98
N TYR A 191 -22.77 -4.70 -4.26
CA TYR A 191 -22.68 -3.59 -3.32
C TYR A 191 -24.03 -2.90 -3.06
N GLU A 192 -24.86 -2.72 -4.09
CA GLU A 192 -26.23 -2.18 -3.95
C GLU A 192 -27.06 -3.05 -3.01
N ASN A 193 -27.04 -4.37 -3.20
CA ASN A 193 -27.74 -5.31 -2.32
C ASN A 193 -27.19 -5.28 -0.89
N LYS A 194 -25.87 -5.25 -0.72
CA LYS A 194 -25.25 -5.13 0.62
C LYS A 194 -25.61 -3.82 1.32
N TYR A 195 -25.81 -2.73 0.57
CA TYR A 195 -26.24 -1.44 1.11
C TYR A 195 -27.70 -1.44 1.56
N ILE A 196 -28.60 -2.09 0.81
CA ILE A 196 -30.01 -2.26 1.23
C ILE A 196 -30.06 -3.00 2.57
N ILE A 197 -29.34 -4.12 2.69
CA ILE A 197 -29.31 -4.89 3.94
C ILE A 197 -28.66 -4.09 5.08
N TYR A 198 -27.59 -3.33 4.80
CA TYR A 198 -26.99 -2.42 5.76
C TYR A 198 -28.02 -1.42 6.30
N LYS A 199 -28.77 -0.78 5.41
CA LYS A 199 -29.81 0.21 5.76
C LYS A 199 -30.91 -0.39 6.62
N GLU A 200 -31.43 -1.55 6.25
CA GLU A 200 -32.46 -2.26 7.03
C GLU A 200 -31.95 -2.64 8.43
N ALA A 201 -30.69 -3.08 8.54
CA ALA A 201 -30.08 -3.39 9.83
C ALA A 201 -29.91 -2.15 10.72
N CYS A 202 -29.45 -1.02 10.15
CA CYS A 202 -29.35 0.25 10.88
C CYS A 202 -30.73 0.70 11.38
N ASP A 203 -31.76 0.65 10.53
CA ASP A 203 -33.10 1.11 10.88
C ASP A 203 -33.75 0.22 11.96
N LYS A 204 -33.47 -1.10 11.95
CA LYS A 204 -34.04 -2.05 12.91
C LYS A 204 -33.29 -2.15 14.25
N TYR A 205 -31.97 -2.03 14.22
CA TYR A 205 -31.11 -2.36 15.37
C TYR A 205 -30.16 -1.23 15.78
N GLY A 206 -30.12 -0.10 15.05
CA GLY A 206 -29.21 1.01 15.34
C GLY A 206 -27.73 0.65 15.14
N VAL A 207 -27.42 -0.34 14.29
CA VAL A 207 -26.05 -0.83 14.13
C VAL A 207 -25.23 0.14 13.27
N GLU A 208 -24.53 1.05 13.93
CA GLU A 208 -23.43 1.82 13.32
C GLU A 208 -22.11 1.39 13.97
N SER A 209 -21.65 0.17 13.69
CA SER A 209 -20.39 -0.34 14.23
C SER A 209 -19.44 -0.83 13.15
N SER A 210 -18.15 -0.93 13.49
CA SER A 210 -17.09 -1.54 12.67
C SER A 210 -17.42 -2.98 12.27
N GLU A 211 -18.04 -3.74 13.17
CA GLU A 211 -18.40 -5.15 12.97
C GLU A 211 -19.59 -5.27 11.99
N ALA A 212 -20.55 -4.34 12.03
CA ALA A 212 -21.63 -4.30 11.05
C ALA A 212 -21.11 -4.02 9.64
N LYS A 213 -20.08 -3.18 9.50
CA LYS A 213 -19.42 -2.88 8.22
C LYS A 213 -18.64 -4.07 7.64
N ALA A 214 -18.33 -5.08 8.46
CA ALA A 214 -17.68 -6.31 8.01
C ALA A 214 -18.66 -7.29 7.37
N VAL A 215 -19.93 -7.28 7.79
CA VAL A 215 -21.00 -8.15 7.28
C VAL A 215 -21.85 -7.46 6.22
N TYR A 216 -22.08 -6.16 6.37
CA TYR A 216 -22.93 -5.32 5.54
C TYR A 216 -22.12 -4.16 4.96
N SER A 217 -22.39 -3.77 3.71
CA SER A 217 -21.59 -2.75 3.05
C SER A 217 -22.23 -1.37 3.17
N PRO A 218 -21.54 -0.35 3.72
CA PRO A 218 -22.10 1.00 3.85
C PRO A 218 -21.97 1.84 2.57
N TYR A 219 -21.58 1.25 1.44
CA TYR A 219 -21.34 1.99 0.19
C TYR A 219 -22.65 2.16 -0.59
N ASP A 220 -23.14 3.38 -0.57
CA ASP A 220 -24.46 3.83 -1.02
C ASP A 220 -24.59 4.04 -2.53
N SER A 221 -23.47 4.29 -3.20
CA SER A 221 -23.43 4.79 -4.56
C SER A 221 -22.33 4.09 -5.39
N PRO A 222 -22.33 2.74 -5.45
CA PRO A 222 -21.38 2.00 -6.26
C PRO A 222 -21.55 2.35 -7.74
N TYR A 223 -20.44 2.47 -8.45
CA TYR A 223 -20.40 2.67 -9.89
C TYR A 223 -19.11 2.10 -10.45
N TYR A 224 -19.08 1.87 -11.76
CA TYR A 224 -17.88 1.37 -12.44
C TYR A 224 -17.47 2.24 -13.63
N TYR A 225 -16.21 2.12 -14.02
CA TYR A 225 -15.65 2.71 -15.25
C TYR A 225 -14.44 1.90 -15.73
N LYS A 226 -14.13 1.99 -17.02
CA LYS A 226 -12.98 1.32 -17.62
C LYS A 226 -11.69 2.09 -17.31
N SER A 227 -10.63 1.39 -16.94
CA SER A 227 -9.29 1.93 -16.71
C SER A 227 -8.24 0.97 -17.25
N GLY A 228 -7.59 1.35 -18.35
CA GLY A 228 -6.71 0.46 -19.09
C GLY A 228 -7.45 -0.82 -19.53
N ASP A 229 -6.89 -1.97 -19.15
CA ASP A 229 -7.43 -3.30 -19.44
C ASP A 229 -8.44 -3.81 -18.40
N TYR A 230 -8.70 -3.01 -17.36
CA TYR A 230 -9.55 -3.39 -16.23
C TYR A 230 -10.80 -2.51 -16.12
N TRP A 231 -11.69 -2.93 -15.23
CA TRP A 231 -12.82 -2.17 -14.78
C TRP A 231 -12.70 -1.91 -13.28
N LEU A 232 -12.79 -0.64 -12.90
CA LEU A 232 -12.78 -0.22 -11.51
C LEU A 232 -14.20 -0.04 -11.01
N VAL A 233 -14.45 -0.52 -9.81
CA VAL A 233 -15.67 -0.21 -9.06
C VAL A 233 -15.33 0.73 -7.93
N LYS A 234 -16.04 1.84 -7.80
CA LYS A 234 -15.85 2.84 -6.74
C LYS A 234 -17.18 3.23 -6.13
N ASN A 235 -17.15 3.82 -4.95
CA ASN A 235 -18.31 4.48 -4.35
C ASN A 235 -18.26 5.98 -4.65
N LYS A 236 -19.32 6.59 -5.20
CA LYS A 236 -19.32 8.03 -5.55
C LYS A 236 -19.17 8.91 -4.31
N SER A 237 -19.92 8.62 -3.24
CA SER A 237 -19.97 9.45 -2.03
C SER A 237 -18.64 9.52 -1.28
N THR A 238 -17.82 8.47 -1.35
CA THR A 238 -16.54 8.40 -0.60
C THR A 238 -15.30 8.41 -1.50
N GLY A 239 -15.47 8.19 -2.81
CA GLY A 239 -14.36 7.98 -3.74
C GLY A 239 -13.57 6.69 -3.51
N LYS A 240 -14.00 5.82 -2.58
CA LYS A 240 -13.29 4.59 -2.23
C LYS A 240 -13.40 3.55 -3.35
N ALA A 241 -12.27 2.92 -3.70
CA ALA A 241 -12.27 1.75 -4.56
C ALA A 241 -12.86 0.54 -3.82
N LEU A 242 -13.73 -0.17 -4.51
CA LEU A 242 -14.47 -1.32 -4.01
C LEU A 242 -13.83 -2.61 -4.53
N LYS A 243 -13.93 -3.68 -3.75
CA LYS A 243 -13.32 -4.97 -4.08
C LYS A 243 -14.23 -5.72 -5.06
N SER A 244 -13.70 -6.23 -6.16
CA SER A 244 -14.43 -7.15 -7.06
C SER A 244 -15.11 -8.27 -6.28
N ILE A 245 -16.21 -8.80 -6.79
CA ILE A 245 -16.83 -10.04 -6.29
C ILE A 245 -15.87 -11.25 -6.33
N ASN A 246 -14.85 -11.22 -7.20
CA ASN A 246 -13.81 -12.25 -7.29
C ASN A 246 -12.52 -11.87 -6.53
N TYR A 247 -12.58 -10.86 -5.65
CA TYR A 247 -11.45 -10.48 -4.81
C TYR A 247 -10.95 -11.67 -3.98
N THR A 248 -9.63 -11.83 -3.96
CA THR A 248 -8.95 -12.85 -3.16
C THR A 248 -8.16 -12.16 -2.05
N PRO A 249 -8.46 -12.40 -0.76
CA PRO A 249 -7.71 -11.81 0.35
C PRO A 249 -6.28 -12.37 0.43
N VAL A 250 -5.43 -11.66 1.16
CA VAL A 250 -4.09 -12.16 1.52
C VAL A 250 -4.22 -13.40 2.40
N ILE A 251 -3.47 -14.45 2.07
CA ILE A 251 -3.37 -15.70 2.82
C ILE A 251 -1.91 -16.13 2.80
N PHE A 252 -1.27 -16.24 3.98
CA PHE A 252 0.15 -16.58 4.14
C PHE A 252 0.42 -18.05 4.47
#